data_AF-A0A0J8RGB4-F1
#
_entry.id   AF-A0A0J8RGB4-F1
#
_cell.length_a   1.000
_cell.length_b   1.000
_cell.length_c   1.000
_cell.angle_alpha   90.00
_cell.angle_beta   90.00
_cell.angle_gamma   90.00
#
_symmetry.space_group_name_H-M   'P 1'
#
loop_
_entity.id
_entity.type
_entity.pdbx_description
1 polymer ?
#
loop_
_entity_poly.entity_id
_entity_poly.type
_entity_poly.pdbx_seq_one_letter_code
_entity_poly.pdbx_strand_id
1 'polypeptide(L)'
;MTYMLAFPMNGHEIHFGFRDTDLIVQARVRGTILEYIPPAIFGDLQNFDLPGPLIANCVHWLDLNSGIMEVRRRPDIWKSKSSHWCVSIRSREAWRQKRYNRPGSLLIDPHSGLFQLVAQVFDHFEYRHGLTVFQPPKGHLSVELRRLELSFTVNLGGLLQCRQLQAEVDPNQDAGTWYGLESKLILRDVSNPSRRIILVPMGEIHTIRNGAHVAIRVENQGIYGLQ
;
A
#
# COMPACT_ATOMS: atom_id res chain seq x y z
N MET A 1 -12.22 28.33 -15.35
CA MET A 1 -10.75 28.23 -15.20
C MET A 1 -10.19 29.62 -15.36
N THR A 2 -9.62 30.17 -14.29
CA THR A 2 -9.37 31.63 -14.17
C THR A 2 -7.90 31.97 -14.45
N TYR A 3 -6.98 31.04 -14.18
CA TYR A 3 -5.54 31.26 -14.32
C TYR A 3 -4.86 30.05 -14.97
N MET A 4 -3.70 30.28 -15.58
CA MET A 4 -2.87 29.26 -16.23
C MET A 4 -1.38 29.58 -15.99
N LEU A 5 -0.53 28.56 -15.83
CA LEU A 5 0.92 28.77 -15.85
C LEU A 5 1.36 29.37 -17.19
N ALA A 6 2.34 30.26 -17.15
CA ALA A 6 2.85 30.93 -18.35
C ALA A 6 3.54 29.98 -19.34
N PHE A 7 4.02 28.83 -18.88
CA PHE A 7 4.71 27.83 -19.69
C PHE A 7 4.20 26.42 -19.39
N PRO A 8 4.13 25.54 -20.40
CA PRO A 8 3.67 24.17 -20.23
C PRO A 8 4.68 23.32 -19.45
N MET A 9 4.18 22.40 -18.63
CA MET A 9 4.99 21.45 -17.86
C MET A 9 4.98 20.07 -18.51
N ASN A 10 6.11 19.64 -19.07
CA ASN A 10 6.20 18.38 -19.84
C ASN A 10 5.09 18.23 -20.90
N GLY A 11 4.77 19.33 -21.59
CA GLY A 11 3.70 19.38 -22.60
C GLY A 11 2.27 19.49 -22.04
N HIS A 12 2.11 19.73 -20.73
CA HIS A 12 0.82 19.94 -20.09
C HIS A 12 0.59 21.43 -19.82
N GLU A 13 -0.56 21.95 -20.22
CA GLU A 13 -1.02 23.27 -19.80
C GLU A 13 -1.66 23.15 -18.41
N ILE A 14 -1.11 23.88 -17.44
CA ILE A 14 -1.58 23.80 -16.05
C ILE A 14 -2.50 24.99 -15.79
N HIS A 15 -3.75 24.69 -15.48
CA HIS A 15 -4.78 25.66 -15.14
C HIS A 15 -5.11 25.58 -13.66
N PHE A 16 -5.43 26.75 -13.09
CA PHE A 16 -5.89 26.90 -11.73
C PHE A 16 -7.23 27.63 -11.71
N GLY A 17 -8.06 27.24 -10.75
CA GLY A 17 -9.33 27.89 -10.47
C GLY A 17 -9.83 27.50 -9.11
N PHE A 18 -11.01 27.97 -8.77
CA PHE A 18 -11.67 27.62 -7.52
C PHE A 18 -13.02 26.96 -7.82
N ARG A 19 -13.36 25.91 -7.07
CA ARG A 19 -14.73 25.42 -6.92
C ARG A 19 -15.15 25.82 -5.53
N ASP A 20 -16.07 26.77 -5.43
CA ASP A 20 -16.40 27.44 -4.18
C ASP A 20 -15.14 28.06 -3.55
N THR A 21 -14.65 27.50 -2.44
CA THR A 21 -13.42 27.93 -1.75
C THR A 21 -12.19 27.08 -2.07
N ASP A 22 -12.38 25.94 -2.75
CA ASP A 22 -11.34 24.95 -2.93
C ASP A 22 -10.56 25.16 -4.22
N LEU A 23 -9.23 25.22 -4.10
CA LEU A 23 -8.33 25.31 -5.24
C LEU A 23 -8.40 24.04 -6.08
N ILE A 24 -8.70 24.21 -7.36
CA ILE A 24 -8.58 23.15 -8.37
C ILE A 24 -7.34 23.38 -9.20
N VAL A 25 -6.59 22.31 -9.44
CA VAL A 25 -5.50 22.27 -10.42
C VAL A 25 -5.88 21.28 -11.52
N GLN A 26 -5.88 21.72 -12.78
CA GLN A 26 -6.06 20.83 -13.93
C GLN A 26 -4.87 20.90 -14.87
N ALA A 27 -4.42 19.75 -15.36
CA ALA A 27 -3.45 19.61 -16.42
C ALA A 27 -4.15 19.19 -17.72
N ARG A 28 -4.00 20.00 -18.78
CA ARG A 28 -4.53 19.68 -20.11
C ARG A 28 -3.42 19.20 -21.01
N VAL A 29 -3.64 18.06 -21.67
CA VAL A 29 -2.67 17.47 -22.59
C VAL A 29 -3.40 16.65 -23.65
N ARG A 30 -3.15 16.93 -24.93
CA ARG A 30 -3.67 16.14 -26.08
C ARG A 30 -5.19 15.88 -26.02
N GLY A 31 -5.98 16.87 -25.59
CA GLY A 31 -7.44 16.77 -25.46
C GLY A 31 -7.94 16.08 -24.18
N THR A 32 -7.05 15.57 -23.33
CA THR A 32 -7.38 15.04 -22.00
C THR A 32 -7.27 16.13 -20.94
N ILE A 33 -8.20 16.13 -19.98
CA ILE A 33 -8.19 17.02 -18.83
C ILE A 33 -8.02 16.19 -17.57
N LEU A 34 -6.88 16.36 -16.91
CA LEU A 34 -6.53 15.70 -15.66
C LEU A 34 -6.74 16.68 -14.50
N GLU A 35 -7.56 16.34 -13.53
CA GLU A 35 -7.73 17.10 -12.28
C GLU A 35 -6.85 16.50 -11.19
N TYR A 36 -6.12 17.35 -10.47
CA TYR A 36 -5.34 16.93 -9.32
C TYR A 36 -6.26 16.61 -8.15
N ILE A 37 -6.02 15.45 -7.53
CA ILE A 37 -6.75 15.00 -6.35
C ILE A 37 -5.85 15.11 -5.11
N PRO A 38 -6.22 15.94 -4.12
CA PRO A 38 -5.43 16.11 -2.90
C PRO A 38 -5.35 14.82 -2.06
N PRO A 39 -4.17 14.43 -1.54
CA PRO A 39 -4.00 13.23 -0.71
C PRO A 39 -4.94 13.12 0.50
N ALA A 40 -5.34 14.26 1.08
CA ALA A 40 -6.19 14.32 2.26
C ALA A 40 -7.58 13.71 2.06
N ILE A 41 -8.04 13.54 0.81
CA ILE A 41 -9.36 12.95 0.55
C ILE A 41 -9.40 11.44 0.80
N PHE A 42 -8.25 10.76 0.82
CA PHE A 42 -8.20 9.29 0.91
C PHE A 42 -8.25 8.78 2.35
N GLY A 43 -8.47 9.66 3.33
CA GLY A 43 -8.60 9.33 4.74
C GLY A 43 -7.30 9.44 5.55
N ASP A 44 -7.26 8.75 6.68
CA ASP A 44 -6.18 8.79 7.66
C ASP A 44 -5.57 7.40 7.93
N LEU A 45 -4.70 7.27 8.93
CA LEU A 45 -4.01 6.00 9.22
C LEU A 45 -4.93 4.87 9.71
N GLN A 46 -6.14 5.19 10.17
CA GLN A 46 -7.12 4.25 10.71
C GLN A 46 -8.26 3.97 9.72
N ASN A 47 -8.70 4.99 8.99
CA ASN A 47 -9.78 4.92 8.02
C ASN A 47 -9.30 5.48 6.68
N PHE A 48 -8.89 4.59 5.76
CA PHE A 48 -8.29 4.95 4.47
C PHE A 48 -8.89 4.19 3.29
N ASP A 49 -9.09 4.90 2.18
CA ASP A 49 -9.58 4.35 0.92
C ASP A 49 -8.45 3.75 0.06
N LEU A 50 -7.22 4.25 0.22
CA LEU A 50 -6.04 3.79 -0.50
C LEU A 50 -4.90 3.46 0.47
N PRO A 51 -4.12 2.39 0.21
CA PRO A 51 -2.90 2.12 0.95
C PRO A 51 -1.96 3.34 0.96
N GLY A 52 -1.33 3.59 2.11
CA GLY A 52 -0.32 4.63 2.31
C GLY A 52 0.78 4.64 1.23
N PRO A 53 1.31 3.48 0.76
CA PRO A 53 2.28 3.44 -0.35
C PRO A 53 1.76 3.96 -1.71
N LEU A 54 0.45 4.12 -1.86
CA LEU A 54 -0.22 4.71 -3.03
C LEU A 54 -0.62 6.18 -2.80
N ILE A 55 -0.45 6.71 -1.59
CA ILE A 55 -0.70 8.11 -1.23
C ILE A 55 0.62 8.86 -1.09
N ALA A 56 1.52 8.34 -0.26
CA ALA A 56 2.79 8.97 0.06
C ALA A 56 3.69 9.08 -1.18
N ASN A 57 4.25 10.27 -1.41
CA ASN A 57 5.12 10.58 -2.55
C ASN A 57 4.48 10.33 -3.93
N CYS A 58 3.15 10.37 -4.00
CA CYS A 58 2.38 10.26 -5.24
C CYS A 58 1.68 11.58 -5.60
N VAL A 59 1.28 11.67 -6.86
CA VAL A 59 0.36 12.67 -7.40
C VAL A 59 -0.77 11.91 -8.09
N HIS A 60 -2.00 12.28 -7.77
CA HIS A 60 -3.20 11.60 -8.20
C HIS A 60 -3.88 12.45 -9.27
N TRP A 61 -3.93 11.94 -10.49
CA TRP A 61 -4.53 12.63 -11.63
C TRP A 61 -5.82 11.93 -12.05
N LEU A 62 -6.95 12.60 -11.85
CA LEU A 62 -8.25 12.14 -12.33
C LEU A 62 -8.51 12.63 -13.74
N ASP A 63 -8.61 11.72 -14.70
CA ASP A 63 -9.16 12.05 -16.02
C ASP A 63 -10.67 12.27 -15.91
N LEU A 64 -11.09 13.53 -16.12
CA LEU A 64 -12.47 13.94 -15.97
C LEU A 64 -13.41 13.29 -17.01
N ASN A 65 -12.88 12.86 -18.16
CA ASN A 65 -13.70 12.21 -19.19
C ASN A 65 -13.94 10.73 -18.86
N SER A 66 -12.88 9.99 -18.55
CA SER A 66 -12.98 8.56 -18.27
C SER A 66 -13.43 8.26 -16.84
N GLY A 67 -13.23 9.18 -15.89
CA GLY A 67 -13.45 8.94 -14.45
C GLY A 67 -12.40 8.01 -13.84
N ILE A 68 -11.23 7.88 -14.49
CA ILE A 68 -10.12 7.06 -14.03
C ILE A 68 -9.07 7.96 -13.39
N MET A 69 -8.76 7.69 -12.12
CA MET A 69 -7.67 8.31 -11.41
C MET A 69 -6.40 7.47 -11.54
N GLU A 70 -5.31 8.08 -11.99
CA GLU A 70 -3.99 7.44 -12.05
C GLU A 70 -3.11 7.90 -10.89
N VAL A 71 -2.55 6.95 -10.16
CA VAL A 71 -1.60 7.17 -9.06
C VAL A 71 -0.18 7.22 -9.63
N ARG A 72 0.39 8.41 -9.76
CA ARG A 72 1.74 8.60 -10.33
C ARG A 72 2.76 8.92 -9.25
N ARG A 73 3.80 8.08 -9.15
CA ARG A 73 4.85 8.26 -8.14
C ARG A 73 5.86 9.33 -8.59
N ARG A 74 6.30 10.17 -7.65
CA ARG A 74 7.41 11.11 -7.89
C ARG A 74 8.71 10.35 -8.23
N PRO A 75 9.60 10.94 -9.04
CA PRO A 75 9.51 12.26 -9.67
C PRO A 75 8.74 12.31 -11.00
N ASP A 76 8.43 11.16 -11.62
CA ASP A 76 7.85 11.09 -12.98
C ASP A 76 6.32 11.20 -12.98
N ILE A 77 5.80 12.32 -12.50
CA ILE A 77 4.35 12.56 -12.29
C ILE A 77 3.58 12.96 -13.56
N TRP A 78 4.28 13.19 -14.67
CA TRP A 78 3.70 13.68 -15.92
C TRP A 78 3.50 12.59 -16.97
N LYS A 79 4.20 11.47 -16.85
CA LYS A 79 4.11 10.37 -17.81
C LYS A 79 3.22 9.26 -17.25
N SER A 80 2.20 8.88 -18.03
CA SER A 80 1.39 7.70 -17.70
C SER A 80 2.17 6.42 -17.98
N LYS A 81 1.99 5.40 -17.13
CA LYS A 81 2.63 4.09 -17.28
C LYS A 81 1.64 2.98 -16.91
N SER A 82 1.68 1.87 -17.65
CA SER A 82 0.85 0.70 -17.35
C SER A 82 1.12 0.08 -15.97
N SER A 83 2.28 0.34 -15.37
CA SER A 83 2.62 -0.11 -14.02
C SER A 83 1.99 0.72 -12.90
N HIS A 84 1.46 1.90 -13.20
CA HIS A 84 0.75 2.72 -12.23
C HIS A 84 -0.55 2.04 -11.80
N TRP A 85 -0.93 2.32 -10.56
CA TRP A 85 -2.26 1.98 -10.08
C TRP A 85 -3.26 2.99 -10.65
N CYS A 86 -4.36 2.48 -11.17
CA CYS A 86 -5.50 3.25 -11.64
C CYS A 86 -6.71 2.90 -10.78
N VAL A 87 -7.55 3.87 -10.48
CA VAL A 87 -8.79 3.72 -9.73
C VAL A 87 -9.94 4.22 -10.60
N SER A 88 -10.94 3.40 -10.85
CA SER A 88 -12.17 3.82 -11.51
C SER A 88 -13.17 4.29 -10.48
N ILE A 89 -13.54 5.57 -10.53
CA ILE A 89 -14.59 6.10 -9.64
C ILE A 89 -15.95 5.47 -9.99
N ARG A 90 -16.15 5.09 -11.27
CA ARG A 90 -17.41 4.53 -11.76
C ARG A 90 -17.62 3.08 -11.33
N SER A 91 -16.60 2.23 -11.47
CA SER A 91 -16.69 0.82 -11.10
C SER A 91 -16.25 0.54 -9.66
N ARG A 92 -15.64 1.54 -8.98
CA ARG A 92 -15.08 1.40 -7.63
C ARG A 92 -14.03 0.30 -7.53
N GLU A 93 -13.25 0.14 -8.59
CA GLU A 93 -12.18 -0.85 -8.69
C GLU A 93 -10.84 -0.14 -8.89
N ALA A 94 -9.80 -0.69 -8.28
CA ALA A 94 -8.43 -0.26 -8.52
C ALA A 94 -7.59 -1.39 -9.14
N TRP A 95 -6.77 -1.05 -10.14
CA TRP A 95 -5.96 -2.03 -10.85
C TRP A 95 -4.61 -1.47 -11.31
N ARG A 96 -3.67 -2.36 -11.62
CA ARG A 96 -2.44 -2.03 -12.37
C ARG A 96 -2.19 -3.04 -13.48
N GLN A 97 -1.44 -2.64 -14.50
CA GLN A 97 -1.01 -3.50 -15.61
C GLN A 97 -2.15 -4.11 -16.45
N LYS A 98 -3.34 -3.53 -16.41
CA LYS A 98 -4.48 -3.93 -17.26
C LYS A 98 -4.19 -3.56 -18.71
N ARG A 99 -4.38 -4.50 -19.64
CA ARG A 99 -4.23 -4.30 -21.10
C ARG A 99 -5.49 -4.81 -21.80
N TYR A 100 -5.72 -4.40 -23.05
CA TYR A 100 -6.92 -4.75 -23.83
C TYR A 100 -7.29 -6.25 -23.76
N ASN A 101 -6.29 -7.15 -23.87
CA ASN A 101 -6.50 -8.61 -23.85
C ASN A 101 -5.97 -9.31 -22.58
N ARG A 102 -5.63 -8.57 -21.52
CA ARG A 102 -5.07 -9.18 -20.30
C ARG A 102 -5.59 -8.46 -19.06
N PRO A 103 -6.21 -9.19 -18.10
CA PRO A 103 -6.58 -8.59 -16.83
C PRO A 103 -5.34 -8.06 -16.12
N GLY A 104 -5.54 -6.99 -15.36
CA GLY A 104 -4.51 -6.43 -14.49
C GLY A 104 -4.50 -7.10 -13.12
N SER A 105 -3.61 -6.64 -12.25
CA SER A 105 -3.73 -6.93 -10.81
C SER A 105 -4.82 -6.05 -10.22
N LEU A 106 -5.69 -6.60 -9.40
CA LEU A 106 -6.78 -5.88 -8.73
C LEU A 106 -6.39 -5.58 -7.28
N LEU A 107 -6.52 -4.34 -6.85
CA LEU A 107 -6.31 -3.97 -5.45
C LEU A 107 -7.45 -4.51 -4.61
N ILE A 108 -7.14 -5.05 -3.43
CA ILE A 108 -8.15 -5.42 -2.46
C ILE A 108 -8.52 -4.18 -1.65
N ASP A 109 -9.81 -3.91 -1.54
CA ASP A 109 -10.38 -2.81 -0.76
C ASP A 109 -9.98 -2.94 0.73
N PRO A 110 -9.33 -1.93 1.34
CA PRO A 110 -9.02 -1.89 2.77
C PRO A 110 -10.19 -2.17 3.71
N HIS A 111 -11.42 -1.86 3.29
CA HIS A 111 -12.63 -2.07 4.07
C HIS A 111 -13.23 -3.47 3.91
N SER A 112 -12.69 -4.28 2.99
CA SER A 112 -13.19 -5.64 2.76
C SER A 112 -12.77 -6.61 3.86
N GLY A 113 -13.61 -7.60 4.15
CA GLY A 113 -13.27 -8.66 5.11
C GLY A 113 -12.00 -9.44 4.74
N LEU A 114 -11.71 -9.60 3.44
CA LEU A 114 -10.47 -10.24 2.98
C LEU A 114 -9.23 -9.43 3.39
N PHE A 115 -9.26 -8.11 3.21
CA PHE A 115 -8.15 -7.25 3.66
C PHE A 115 -7.98 -7.35 5.18
N GLN A 116 -9.07 -7.34 5.94
CA GLN A 116 -9.01 -7.41 7.41
C GLN A 116 -8.37 -8.73 7.89
N LEU A 117 -8.70 -9.86 7.25
CA LEU A 117 -8.09 -11.16 7.55
C LEU A 117 -6.58 -11.18 7.25
N VAL A 118 -6.17 -10.59 6.13
CA VAL A 118 -4.75 -10.48 5.78
C VAL A 118 -4.01 -9.53 6.73
N ALA A 119 -4.62 -8.40 7.06
CA ALA A 119 -4.02 -7.38 7.91
C ALA A 119 -3.73 -7.90 9.33
N GLN A 120 -4.60 -8.77 9.86
CA GLN A 120 -4.41 -9.41 11.16
C GLN A 120 -3.09 -10.19 11.28
N VAL A 121 -2.59 -10.75 10.17
CA VAL A 121 -1.31 -11.47 10.16
C VAL A 121 -0.13 -10.53 10.49
N PHE A 122 -0.26 -9.25 10.18
CA PHE A 122 0.77 -8.24 10.37
C PHE A 122 0.47 -7.29 11.54
N ASP A 123 -0.58 -7.55 12.33
CA ASP A 123 -0.96 -6.68 13.44
C ASP A 123 0.22 -6.51 14.41
N HIS A 124 0.40 -5.28 14.91
CA HIS A 124 1.52 -4.83 15.74
C HIS A 124 2.91 -4.85 15.08
N PHE A 125 3.11 -5.58 13.98
CA PHE A 125 4.35 -5.60 13.19
C PHE A 125 4.38 -4.49 12.13
N GLU A 126 3.33 -4.38 11.30
CA GLU A 126 3.15 -3.31 10.32
C GLU A 126 1.80 -2.62 10.51
N TYR A 127 1.75 -1.33 10.19
CA TYR A 127 0.47 -0.62 10.14
C TYR A 127 -0.39 -1.08 8.98
N ARG A 128 -1.70 -1.20 9.21
CA ARG A 128 -2.67 -1.60 8.17
C ARG A 128 -2.62 -0.73 6.92
N HIS A 129 -2.49 0.60 7.08
CA HIS A 129 -2.33 1.52 5.95
C HIS A 129 -1.04 1.28 5.15
N GLY A 130 -0.03 0.63 5.73
CA GLY A 130 1.22 0.25 5.06
C GLY A 130 1.07 -0.94 4.11
N LEU A 131 -0.01 -1.72 4.24
CA LEU A 131 -0.24 -2.94 3.46
C LEU A 131 -0.84 -2.62 2.09
N THR A 132 -0.21 -3.11 1.02
CA THR A 132 -0.82 -3.12 -0.31
C THR A 132 -1.21 -4.56 -0.67
N VAL A 133 -2.48 -4.91 -0.47
CA VAL A 133 -3.02 -6.24 -0.77
C VAL A 133 -3.67 -6.24 -2.14
N PHE A 134 -3.34 -7.21 -3.00
CA PHE A 134 -3.88 -7.28 -4.35
C PHE A 134 -3.96 -8.72 -4.87
N GLN A 135 -4.88 -8.94 -5.80
CA GLN A 135 -4.99 -10.18 -6.56
C GLN A 135 -4.32 -9.99 -7.93
N PRO A 136 -3.20 -10.67 -8.22
CA PRO A 136 -2.61 -10.70 -9.55
C PRO A 136 -3.57 -11.34 -10.58
N PRO A 137 -3.40 -11.05 -11.88
CA PRO A 137 -4.23 -11.66 -12.93
C PRO A 137 -4.00 -13.17 -13.08
N LYS A 138 -2.82 -13.64 -12.67
CA LYS A 138 -2.45 -15.05 -12.57
C LYS A 138 -1.65 -15.24 -11.29
N GLY A 139 -1.98 -16.26 -10.53
CA GLY A 139 -1.33 -16.56 -9.26
C GLY A 139 -2.23 -16.25 -8.06
N HIS A 140 -1.63 -16.30 -6.89
CA HIS A 140 -2.33 -16.18 -5.62
C HIS A 140 -2.33 -14.74 -5.10
N LEU A 141 -3.18 -14.48 -4.12
CA LEU A 141 -3.25 -13.21 -3.40
C LEU A 141 -1.84 -12.79 -2.93
N SER A 142 -1.50 -11.53 -3.13
CA SER A 142 -0.20 -10.97 -2.78
C SER A 142 -0.35 -9.78 -1.84
N VAL A 143 0.64 -9.62 -0.97
CA VAL A 143 0.76 -8.50 -0.02
C VAL A 143 2.11 -7.86 -0.22
N GLU A 144 2.14 -6.56 -0.50
CA GLU A 144 3.36 -5.77 -0.59
C GLU A 144 3.53 -4.92 0.68
N LEU A 145 4.67 -5.12 1.34
CA LEU A 145 5.16 -4.36 2.48
C LEU A 145 6.27 -3.41 1.99
N ARG A 146 5.85 -2.32 1.36
CA ARG A 146 6.74 -1.44 0.58
C ARG A 146 7.89 -0.82 1.38
N ARG A 147 7.71 -0.58 2.67
CA ARG A 147 8.76 0.00 3.54
C ARG A 147 9.89 -1.00 3.83
N LEU A 148 9.58 -2.29 3.82
CA LEU A 148 10.55 -3.38 4.03
C LEU A 148 11.09 -3.96 2.73
N GLU A 149 10.57 -3.51 1.59
CA GLU A 149 10.79 -4.16 0.28
C GLU A 149 10.43 -5.66 0.28
N LEU A 150 9.54 -6.07 1.18
CA LEU A 150 9.05 -7.44 1.27
C LEU A 150 7.74 -7.60 0.50
N SER A 151 7.59 -8.76 -0.11
CA SER A 151 6.35 -9.18 -0.74
C SER A 151 6.04 -10.60 -0.34
N PHE A 152 4.76 -10.83 -0.07
CA PHE A 152 4.21 -12.11 0.35
C PHE A 152 3.22 -12.56 -0.71
N THR A 153 3.17 -13.86 -0.97
CA THR A 153 2.16 -14.48 -1.83
C THR A 153 1.62 -15.70 -1.12
N VAL A 154 0.31 -15.92 -1.18
CA VAL A 154 -0.28 -17.13 -0.62
C VAL A 154 0.25 -18.35 -1.40
N ASN A 155 0.81 -19.33 -0.69
CA ASN A 155 1.30 -20.57 -1.28
C ASN A 155 0.21 -21.66 -1.33
N LEU A 156 0.56 -22.84 -1.85
CA LEU A 156 -0.38 -23.97 -1.98
C LEU A 156 -0.88 -24.49 -0.62
N GLY A 157 -0.14 -24.24 0.46
CA GLY A 157 -0.54 -24.54 1.83
C GLY A 157 -1.44 -23.48 2.49
N GLY A 158 -1.79 -22.40 1.76
CA GLY A 158 -2.60 -21.31 2.29
C GLY A 158 -1.83 -20.32 3.17
N LEU A 159 -0.49 -20.41 3.22
CA LEU A 159 0.36 -19.55 4.04
C LEU A 159 0.96 -18.42 3.21
N LEU A 160 1.20 -17.27 3.86
CA LEU A 160 1.88 -16.14 3.23
C LEU A 160 3.39 -16.42 3.13
N GLN A 161 3.87 -16.65 1.91
CA GLN A 161 5.27 -16.91 1.62
C GLN A 161 5.98 -15.65 1.13
N CYS A 162 7.09 -15.29 1.77
CA CYS A 162 7.99 -14.23 1.35
C CYS A 162 9.13 -14.78 0.48
N ARG A 163 9.22 -14.31 -0.76
CA ARG A 163 10.29 -14.75 -1.69
C ARG A 163 11.65 -14.22 -1.28
N GLN A 164 11.72 -12.99 -0.79
CA GLN A 164 12.96 -12.29 -0.43
C GLN A 164 13.70 -13.02 0.68
N LEU A 165 12.95 -13.62 1.62
CA LEU A 165 13.49 -14.32 2.78
C LEU A 165 13.47 -15.84 2.64
N GLN A 166 12.98 -16.38 1.52
CA GLN A 166 12.77 -17.82 1.30
C GLN A 166 12.02 -18.50 2.48
N ALA A 167 11.07 -17.77 3.05
CA ALA A 167 10.37 -18.14 4.28
C ALA A 167 8.87 -17.90 4.14
N GLU A 168 8.06 -18.58 4.94
CA GLU A 168 6.63 -18.38 5.06
C GLU A 168 6.24 -17.95 6.47
N VAL A 169 5.12 -17.24 6.62
CA VAL A 169 4.57 -16.90 7.94
C VAL A 169 4.32 -18.18 8.70
N ASP A 170 4.95 -18.30 9.87
CA ASP A 170 4.81 -19.47 10.71
C ASP A 170 3.40 -19.48 11.33
N PRO A 171 2.59 -20.55 11.16
CA PRO A 171 1.33 -20.68 11.88
C PRO A 171 1.49 -20.58 13.40
N ASN A 172 2.66 -20.95 13.92
CA ASN A 172 3.04 -20.69 15.30
C ASN A 172 3.77 -19.34 15.41
N GLN A 173 3.12 -18.33 15.98
CA GLN A 173 3.73 -17.00 16.26
C GLN A 173 4.36 -16.90 17.67
N ASP A 174 4.54 -18.01 18.38
CA ASP A 174 5.33 -18.07 19.62
C ASP A 174 6.80 -18.39 19.31
N ALA A 175 7.72 -17.48 19.64
CA ALA A 175 9.16 -17.66 19.43
C ALA A 175 9.82 -18.59 20.48
N GLY A 176 9.12 -18.94 21.56
CA GLY A 176 9.70 -19.60 22.74
C GLY A 176 10.56 -18.67 23.60
N THR A 177 10.54 -17.37 23.27
CA THR A 177 11.26 -16.29 23.95
C THR A 177 10.55 -14.96 23.64
N TRP A 178 11.08 -13.86 24.19
CA TRP A 178 10.58 -12.50 23.97
C TRP A 178 9.10 -12.34 24.35
N TYR A 179 8.71 -13.01 25.44
CA TYR A 179 7.38 -12.91 25.99
C TYR A 179 7.04 -11.46 26.31
N GLY A 180 5.85 -11.03 25.89
CA GLY A 180 5.42 -9.65 25.98
C GLY A 180 5.67 -8.83 24.72
N LEU A 181 6.63 -9.18 23.85
CA LEU A 181 6.83 -8.47 22.59
C LEU A 181 5.71 -8.78 21.60
N GLU A 182 4.83 -7.83 21.35
CA GLU A 182 3.71 -7.95 20.41
C GLU A 182 4.14 -7.61 18.99
N SER A 183 4.99 -6.59 18.83
CA SER A 183 5.49 -6.11 17.54
C SER A 183 6.54 -7.05 16.95
N LYS A 184 6.12 -8.22 16.47
CA LYS A 184 6.99 -9.17 15.78
C LYS A 184 6.23 -9.98 14.74
N LEU A 185 6.93 -10.45 13.72
CA LEU A 185 6.42 -11.42 12.76
C LEU A 185 7.38 -12.60 12.70
N ILE A 186 6.89 -13.79 12.99
CA ILE A 186 7.68 -15.01 12.91
C ILE A 186 7.47 -15.66 11.54
N LEU A 187 8.59 -15.95 10.89
CA LEU A 187 8.64 -16.70 9.65
C LEU A 187 9.39 -18.01 9.89
N ARG A 188 9.16 -19.00 9.03
CA ARG A 188 9.94 -20.25 8.99
C ARG A 188 10.42 -20.52 7.57
N ASP A 189 11.61 -21.10 7.45
CA ASP A 189 12.20 -21.48 6.17
C ASP A 189 11.32 -22.53 5.47
N VAL A 190 11.09 -22.34 4.17
CA VAL A 190 10.21 -23.22 3.37
C VAL A 190 10.79 -24.62 3.20
N SER A 191 12.12 -24.75 3.16
CA SER A 191 12.84 -26.03 3.03
C SER A 191 13.06 -26.72 4.38
N ASN A 192 13.22 -25.95 5.46
CA ASN A 192 13.42 -26.46 6.80
C ASN A 192 12.60 -25.68 7.84
N PRO A 193 11.36 -26.11 8.13
CA PRO A 193 10.47 -25.43 9.08
C PRO A 193 11.01 -25.26 10.50
N SER A 194 12.07 -25.99 10.90
CA SER A 194 12.75 -25.80 12.19
C SER A 194 13.59 -24.52 12.24
N ARG A 195 13.98 -23.96 11.10
CA ARG A 195 14.67 -22.67 11.01
C ARG A 195 13.63 -21.57 10.97
N ARG A 196 13.59 -20.79 12.05
CA ARG A 196 12.66 -19.69 12.23
C ARG A 196 13.41 -18.36 12.21
N ILE A 197 12.77 -17.34 11.66
CA ILE A 197 13.27 -15.97 11.55
C ILE A 197 12.28 -15.09 12.31
N ILE A 198 12.78 -14.16 13.12
CA ILE A 198 11.93 -13.17 13.79
C ILE A 198 12.22 -11.81 13.17
N LEU A 199 11.18 -11.21 12.58
CA LEU A 199 11.22 -9.82 12.14
C LEU A 199 10.63 -8.94 13.23
N VAL A 200 11.36 -7.87 13.59
CA VAL A 200 10.92 -6.89 14.59
C VAL A 200 11.16 -5.48 14.04
N PRO A 201 10.18 -4.57 14.13
CA PRO A 201 10.41 -3.17 13.80
C PRO A 201 11.41 -2.55 14.78
N MET A 202 12.13 -1.55 14.32
CA MET A 202 13.08 -0.78 15.11
C MET A 202 12.51 0.63 15.28
N GLY A 203 12.42 1.08 16.53
CA GLY A 203 11.88 2.38 16.90
C GLY A 203 11.72 2.49 18.41
N GLU A 204 10.90 3.46 18.84
CA GLU A 204 10.65 3.65 20.27
C GLU A 204 9.91 2.45 20.88
N ILE A 205 10.33 2.07 22.08
CA ILE A 205 9.75 0.94 22.80
C ILE A 205 8.69 1.48 23.77
N HIS A 206 7.46 1.06 23.56
CA HIS A 206 6.35 1.34 24.47
C HIS A 206 6.05 0.10 25.30
N THR A 207 5.89 0.31 26.61
CA THR A 207 5.56 -0.75 27.56
C THR A 207 4.20 -0.47 28.17
N ILE A 208 3.35 -1.49 28.18
CA ILE A 208 1.98 -1.43 28.68
C ILE A 208 1.80 -2.58 29.66
N ARG A 209 1.28 -2.31 30.86
CA ARG A 209 0.93 -3.37 31.80
C ARG A 209 -0.17 -4.24 31.20
N ASN A 210 0.06 -5.55 31.12
CA ASN A 210 -0.90 -6.53 30.61
C ASN A 210 -1.11 -7.63 31.66
N GLY A 211 -2.02 -7.38 32.60
CA GLY A 211 -2.26 -8.27 33.73
C GLY A 211 -1.01 -8.40 34.64
N ALA A 212 -0.50 -9.63 34.73
CA ALA A 212 0.75 -9.95 35.45
C ALA A 212 2.02 -9.86 34.57
N HIS A 213 1.85 -9.60 33.27
CA HIS A 213 2.93 -9.45 32.30
C HIS A 213 3.01 -8.00 31.77
N VAL A 214 3.99 -7.74 30.91
CA VAL A 214 4.14 -6.47 30.19
C VAL A 214 3.97 -6.76 28.71
N ALA A 215 3.13 -5.98 28.04
CA ALA A 215 3.09 -5.91 26.59
C ALA A 215 4.10 -4.86 26.12
N ILE A 216 4.96 -5.25 25.19
CA ILE A 216 6.01 -4.43 24.61
C ILE A 216 5.64 -4.24 23.14
N ARG A 217 5.49 -2.98 22.73
CA ARG A 217 5.26 -2.60 21.34
C ARG A 217 6.42 -1.74 20.89
N VAL A 218 6.94 -2.02 19.70
CA VAL A 218 7.99 -1.21 19.10
C VAL A 218 7.35 -0.38 18.00
N GLU A 219 7.50 0.93 18.10
CA GLU A 219 7.00 1.84 17.07
C GLU A 219 7.68 1.52 15.74
N ASN A 220 6.87 1.33 14.71
CA ASN A 220 7.39 0.99 13.40
C ASN A 220 7.77 2.25 12.61
N GLN A 221 9.04 2.65 12.72
CA GLN A 221 9.62 3.74 11.94
C GLN A 221 10.11 3.34 10.54
N GLY A 222 9.93 2.07 10.16
CA GLY A 222 10.23 1.57 8.81
C GLY A 222 11.66 1.05 8.67
N ILE A 223 12.33 0.91 9.81
CA ILE A 223 13.60 0.22 9.99
C ILE A 223 13.28 -1.07 10.72
N TYR A 224 13.93 -2.17 10.36
CA TYR A 224 13.64 -3.50 10.93
C TYR A 224 14.93 -4.23 11.24
N GLY A 225 14.92 -4.96 12.36
CA GLY A 225 15.94 -5.92 12.72
C GLY A 225 15.54 -7.31 12.23
N LEU A 226 16.54 -8.11 11.86
CA LEU A 226 16.38 -9.52 11.50
C LEU A 226 17.22 -10.35 12.46
N GLN A 227 16.58 -11.31 13.13
CA GLN A 227 17.24 -12.25 14.03
C GLN A 227 16.86 -13.70 13.71
#